data_AF-A0A0D0CTK5-F1
#
_entry.id   AF-A0A0D0CTK5-F1
#
_cell.length_a   1.000
_cell.length_b   1.000
_cell.length_c   1.000
_cell.angle_alpha   90.00
_cell.angle_beta   90.00
_cell.angle_gamma   90.00
#
_symmetry.space_group_name_H-M   'P 1'
#
loop_
_entity.id
_entity.type
_entity.pdbx_description
1 polymer ?
#
loop_
_entity_poly.entity_id
_entity_poly.type
_entity_poly.pdbx_seq_one_letter_code
_entity_poly.pdbx_strand_id
1 'polypeptide(L)'
;MTEPQKTFENLNSDNYNTWHTEAEAWLKVKGVWHHVNPDPKAVSLNVELALDTPNKPTDQAAGLLFLCIDKSQKAHVKQVKDDPRKVWMTLRDLHQQKKPGTRFSAFDDLFAITKKPDESLVDLAGHVSKAVQAIKALCGYKYSLEDLDKELESMALIRSLPSEYNNFVSSLLLLDTLEISKLREAF
;
A
#
# COMPACT_ATOMS: atom_id res chain seq x y z
N MET A 1 -29.20 -3.19 -22.52
CA MET A 1 -28.12 -3.97 -21.89
C MET A 1 -28.16 -3.65 -20.41
N THR A 2 -28.31 -4.64 -19.55
CA THR A 2 -28.35 -4.47 -18.09
C THR A 2 -26.96 -4.05 -17.62
N GLU A 3 -26.86 -2.95 -16.86
CA GLU A 3 -25.58 -2.54 -16.29
C GLU A 3 -24.99 -3.64 -15.40
N PRO A 4 -23.68 -3.92 -15.47
CA PRO A 4 -23.06 -4.92 -14.61
C PRO A 4 -23.21 -4.49 -13.15
N GLN A 5 -23.90 -5.33 -12.38
CA GLN A 5 -24.07 -5.18 -10.94
C GLN A 5 -22.79 -5.62 -10.20
N LYS A 6 -22.59 -5.07 -9.00
CA LYS A 6 -21.50 -5.48 -8.12
C LYS A 6 -21.75 -6.90 -7.61
N THR A 7 -20.80 -7.81 -7.85
CA THR A 7 -20.89 -9.23 -7.45
C THR A 7 -19.89 -9.65 -6.38
N PHE A 8 -18.96 -8.77 -6.00
CA PHE A 8 -17.93 -9.04 -5.00
C PHE A 8 -18.31 -8.53 -3.61
N GLU A 9 -17.59 -8.97 -2.58
CA GLU A 9 -17.83 -8.55 -1.19
C GLU A 9 -17.47 -7.06 -0.97
N ASN A 10 -18.00 -6.44 0.08
CA ASN A 10 -17.53 -5.12 0.50
C ASN A 10 -16.22 -5.25 1.29
N LEU A 11 -15.40 -4.19 1.29
CA LEU A 11 -14.17 -4.15 2.06
C LEU A 11 -14.47 -4.30 3.56
N ASN A 12 -13.90 -5.33 4.17
CA ASN A 12 -13.89 -5.58 5.60
C ASN A 12 -12.42 -5.61 6.12
N SER A 13 -12.21 -6.00 7.38
CA SER A 13 -10.87 -6.06 7.97
C SER A 13 -9.90 -7.01 7.27
N ASP A 14 -10.41 -8.08 6.65
CA ASP A 14 -9.63 -9.28 6.33
C ASP A 14 -9.57 -9.59 4.83
N ASN A 15 -10.32 -8.87 3.99
CA ASN A 15 -10.45 -9.18 2.56
C ASN A 15 -9.78 -8.17 1.61
N TYR A 16 -8.93 -7.27 2.12
CA TYR A 16 -8.39 -6.15 1.34
C TYR A 16 -7.73 -6.56 0.01
N ASN A 17 -6.92 -7.63 -0.02
CA ASN A 17 -6.22 -8.04 -1.24
C ASN A 17 -7.18 -8.48 -2.36
N THR A 18 -8.20 -9.27 -2.00
CA THR A 18 -9.24 -9.72 -2.93
C THR A 18 -10.11 -8.54 -3.35
N TRP A 19 -10.57 -7.74 -2.38
CA TRP A 19 -11.37 -6.54 -2.62
C TRP A 19 -10.67 -5.54 -3.54
N HIS A 20 -9.37 -5.28 -3.33
CA HIS A 20 -8.60 -4.34 -4.15
C HIS A 20 -8.67 -4.71 -5.63
N THR A 21 -8.44 -5.99 -5.93
CA THR A 21 -8.42 -6.50 -7.31
C THR A 21 -9.80 -6.43 -7.96
N GLU A 22 -10.84 -6.84 -7.24
CA GLU A 22 -12.21 -6.88 -7.74
C GLU A 22 -12.82 -5.48 -7.87
N ALA A 23 -12.57 -4.59 -6.90
CA ALA A 23 -13.02 -3.21 -6.93
C ALA A 23 -12.36 -2.42 -8.05
N GLU A 24 -11.05 -2.58 -8.25
CA GLU A 24 -10.34 -1.98 -9.39
C GLU A 24 -10.95 -2.43 -10.73
N ALA A 25 -11.15 -3.74 -10.91
CA ALA A 25 -11.75 -4.28 -12.12
C ALA A 25 -13.17 -3.72 -12.36
N TRP A 26 -14.00 -3.66 -11.32
CA TRP A 26 -15.35 -3.14 -11.42
C TRP A 26 -15.40 -1.63 -11.73
N LEU A 27 -14.51 -0.83 -11.14
CA LEU A 27 -14.40 0.60 -11.43
C LEU A 27 -13.90 0.86 -12.86
N LYS A 28 -13.07 -0.04 -13.43
CA LYS A 28 -12.68 -0.01 -14.85
C LYS A 28 -13.87 -0.31 -15.75
N VAL A 29 -14.69 -1.32 -15.42
CA VAL A 29 -15.93 -1.63 -16.15
C VAL A 29 -16.92 -0.46 -16.12
N LYS A 30 -16.99 0.27 -15.00
CA LYS A 30 -17.81 1.50 -14.86
C LYS A 30 -17.17 2.74 -15.50
N GLY A 31 -15.97 2.65 -16.07
CA GLY A 31 -15.28 3.75 -16.74
C GLY A 31 -14.72 4.85 -15.81
N VAL A 32 -14.78 4.66 -14.50
CA VAL A 32 -14.44 5.71 -13.50
C VAL A 32 -13.08 5.51 -12.83
N TRP A 33 -12.38 4.40 -13.13
CA TRP A 33 -11.09 4.07 -12.50
C TRP A 33 -10.05 5.18 -12.59
N HIS A 34 -10.03 5.95 -13.67
CA HIS A 34 -9.06 7.02 -13.87
C HIS A 34 -9.14 8.14 -12.79
N HIS A 35 -10.31 8.38 -12.19
CA HIS A 35 -10.47 9.30 -11.06
C HIS A 35 -9.94 8.72 -9.74
N VAL A 36 -9.92 7.40 -9.62
CA VAL A 36 -9.52 6.66 -8.40
C VAL A 36 -8.02 6.33 -8.42
N ASN A 37 -7.50 5.98 -9.60
CA ASN A 37 -6.17 5.43 -9.81
C ASN A 37 -5.08 6.33 -9.23
N PRO A 38 -4.36 5.91 -8.17
CA PRO A 38 -3.39 6.76 -7.51
C PRO A 38 -2.13 7.07 -8.33
N ASP A 39 -1.81 6.34 -9.42
CA ASP A 39 -0.59 6.46 -10.25
C ASP A 39 -0.31 7.93 -10.73
N PRO A 40 0.93 8.47 -10.66
CA PRO A 40 1.19 9.87 -11.04
C PRO A 40 1.07 10.06 -12.55
N LYS A 41 1.40 9.03 -13.33
CA LYS A 41 1.33 9.04 -14.79
C LYS A 41 -0.11 9.06 -15.28
N ALA A 42 -1.05 8.57 -14.46
CA ALA A 42 -2.48 8.67 -14.76
C ALA A 42 -3.00 10.13 -14.66
N VAL A 43 -2.32 11.01 -13.91
CA VAL A 43 -2.68 12.43 -13.80
C VAL A 43 -2.31 13.20 -15.07
N SER A 44 -1.19 12.84 -15.71
CA SER A 44 -0.70 13.51 -16.93
C SER A 44 -1.65 13.38 -18.13
N LEU A 45 -2.33 12.24 -18.27
CA LEU A 45 -3.36 12.02 -19.30
C LEU A 45 -4.60 12.90 -19.11
N ASN A 46 -4.83 13.40 -17.89
CA ASN A 46 -6.08 14.08 -17.51
C ASN A 46 -6.03 15.60 -17.72
N VAL A 47 -4.84 16.19 -17.82
CA VAL A 47 -4.69 17.64 -18.08
C VAL A 47 -5.11 17.98 -19.52
N GLU A 48 -4.95 17.06 -20.48
CA GLU A 48 -5.36 17.27 -21.88
C GLU A 48 -6.87 17.10 -22.12
N LEU A 49 -7.59 16.41 -21.23
CA LEU A 49 -9.04 16.15 -21.34
C LEU A 49 -9.90 17.12 -20.52
N ALA A 50 -9.29 18.02 -19.73
CA ALA A 50 -9.98 18.92 -18.79
C ALA A 50 -10.56 20.19 -19.44
N LEU A 51 -11.10 20.09 -20.65
CA LEU A 51 -11.97 21.12 -21.21
C LEU A 51 -13.41 20.56 -21.21
N ASP A 52 -14.19 21.05 -20.24
CA ASP A 52 -15.65 21.24 -20.35
C ASP A 52 -16.62 20.11 -19.93
N THR A 53 -16.31 19.27 -18.92
CA THR A 53 -17.34 18.46 -18.25
C THR A 53 -17.42 18.73 -16.73
N PRO A 54 -18.62 19.03 -16.18
CA PRO A 54 -18.80 19.30 -14.76
C PRO A 54 -18.49 18.06 -13.90
N ASN A 55 -18.09 18.27 -12.63
CA ASN A 55 -17.67 17.32 -11.57
C ASN A 55 -18.38 15.94 -11.42
N LYS A 56 -19.45 15.66 -12.17
CA LYS A 56 -20.26 14.44 -12.12
C LYS A 56 -19.45 13.12 -12.21
N PRO A 57 -18.40 12.99 -13.05
CA PRO A 57 -17.65 11.74 -13.14
C PRO A 57 -16.83 11.42 -11.87
N THR A 58 -16.31 12.45 -11.19
CA THR A 58 -15.58 12.31 -9.92
C THR A 58 -16.53 11.94 -8.79
N ASP A 59 -17.70 12.60 -8.70
CA ASP A 59 -18.73 12.29 -7.70
C ASP A 59 -19.28 10.86 -7.88
N GLN A 60 -19.43 10.42 -9.14
CA GLN A 60 -19.80 9.05 -9.46
C GLN A 60 -18.73 8.06 -8.99
N ALA A 61 -17.45 8.34 -9.26
CA ALA A 61 -16.35 7.50 -8.79
C ALA A 61 -16.32 7.40 -7.26
N ALA A 62 -16.49 8.53 -6.56
CA ALA A 62 -16.56 8.60 -5.11
C ALA A 62 -17.72 7.77 -4.55
N GLY A 63 -18.92 7.93 -5.10
CA GLY A 63 -20.12 7.20 -4.69
C GLY A 63 -19.98 5.69 -4.92
N LEU A 64 -19.53 5.28 -6.12
CA LEU A 64 -19.32 3.88 -6.45
C LEU A 64 -18.27 3.23 -5.53
N LEU A 65 -17.14 3.90 -5.30
CA LEU A 65 -16.11 3.41 -4.38
C LEU A 65 -16.63 3.32 -2.94
N PHE A 66 -17.37 4.32 -2.46
CA PHE A 66 -17.94 4.31 -1.11
C PHE A 66 -18.97 3.19 -0.90
N LEU A 67 -19.68 2.78 -1.96
CA LEU A 67 -20.59 1.63 -1.94
C LEU A 67 -19.86 0.28 -1.84
N CYS A 68 -18.60 0.23 -2.24
CA CYS A 68 -17.75 -0.97 -2.11
C CYS A 68 -17.14 -1.15 -0.71
N ILE A 69 -17.44 -0.27 0.25
CA ILE A 69 -16.86 -0.29 1.60
C ILE A 69 -17.92 -0.72 2.61
N ASP A 70 -17.57 -1.64 3.51
CA ASP A 70 -18.46 -2.03 4.60
C ASP A 70 -18.62 -0.90 5.63
N LYS A 71 -19.72 -0.92 6.38
CA LYS A 71 -20.01 0.05 7.45
C LYS A 71 -18.88 0.14 8.47
N SER A 72 -18.25 -0.98 8.80
CA SER A 72 -17.11 -1.06 9.72
C SER A 72 -15.93 -0.20 9.26
N GLN A 73 -15.64 -0.16 7.96
CA GLN A 73 -14.49 0.54 7.38
C GLN A 73 -14.79 1.99 6.97
N LYS A 74 -16.07 2.34 6.77
CA LYS A 74 -16.50 3.70 6.33
C LYS A 74 -16.08 4.83 7.26
N ALA A 75 -15.88 4.56 8.56
CA ALA A 75 -15.43 5.56 9.51
C ALA A 75 -14.05 6.16 9.12
N HIS A 76 -13.16 5.34 8.56
CA HIS A 76 -11.79 5.74 8.22
C HIS A 76 -11.69 6.69 7.03
N VAL A 77 -12.71 6.74 6.18
CA VAL A 77 -12.70 7.53 4.93
C VAL A 77 -13.71 8.67 4.92
N LYS A 78 -14.47 8.86 6.00
CA LYS A 78 -15.59 9.81 6.06
C LYS A 78 -15.19 11.25 5.73
N GLN A 79 -13.98 11.66 6.13
CA GLN A 79 -13.46 13.01 5.90
C GLN A 79 -12.97 13.25 4.47
N VAL A 80 -12.67 12.17 3.74
CA VAL A 80 -12.15 12.23 2.36
C VAL A 80 -13.12 11.63 1.34
N LYS A 81 -14.36 11.33 1.76
CA LYS A 81 -15.34 10.55 0.99
C LYS A 81 -15.65 11.09 -0.42
N ASP A 82 -15.49 12.40 -0.63
CA ASP A 82 -15.80 13.08 -1.88
C ASP A 82 -14.59 13.10 -2.85
N ASP A 83 -13.42 12.66 -2.39
CA ASP A 83 -12.21 12.51 -3.20
C ASP A 83 -11.88 11.02 -3.39
N PRO A 84 -12.30 10.41 -4.52
CA PRO A 84 -12.19 8.96 -4.73
C PRO A 84 -10.74 8.46 -4.67
N ARG A 85 -9.79 9.29 -5.11
CA ARG A 85 -8.36 8.97 -5.06
C ARG A 85 -7.87 8.93 -3.61
N LYS A 86 -8.23 9.93 -2.80
CA LYS A 86 -7.87 9.92 -1.38
C LYS A 86 -8.54 8.77 -0.64
N VAL A 87 -9.81 8.45 -0.91
CA VAL A 87 -10.47 7.26 -0.34
C VAL A 87 -9.66 5.99 -0.64
N TRP A 88 -9.30 5.76 -1.90
CA TRP A 88 -8.51 4.58 -2.28
C TRP A 88 -7.15 4.53 -1.57
N MET A 89 -6.43 5.66 -1.53
CA MET A 89 -5.15 5.76 -0.83
C MET A 89 -5.27 5.50 0.67
N THR A 90 -6.28 6.08 1.34
CA THR A 90 -6.51 5.89 2.77
C THR A 90 -6.80 4.43 3.10
N LEU A 91 -7.66 3.75 2.34
CA LEU A 91 -7.94 2.33 2.54
C LEU A 91 -6.71 1.46 2.30
N ARG A 92 -5.96 1.77 1.23
CA ARG A 92 -4.70 1.09 0.95
C ARG A 92 -3.72 1.22 2.11
N ASP A 93 -3.51 2.43 2.60
CA ASP A 93 -2.52 2.69 3.62
C ASP A 93 -2.96 2.09 4.98
N LEU A 94 -4.27 2.07 5.27
CA LEU A 94 -4.86 1.42 6.44
C LEU A 94 -4.64 -0.10 6.43
N HIS A 95 -5.03 -0.78 5.35
CA HIS A 95 -5.05 -2.24 5.30
C HIS A 95 -3.71 -2.87 4.93
N GLN A 96 -2.86 -2.18 4.18
CA GLN A 96 -1.53 -2.69 3.86
C GLN A 96 -0.52 -2.47 4.99
N GLN A 97 -0.95 -1.89 6.12
CA GLN A 97 -0.14 -1.58 7.30
C GLN A 97 1.29 -1.20 6.90
N LYS A 98 1.41 -0.15 6.08
CA LYS A 98 2.67 0.36 5.54
C LYS A 98 3.51 1.03 6.63
N LYS A 99 3.65 0.39 7.78
CA LYS A 99 4.49 0.80 8.88
C LYS A 99 5.94 0.44 8.55
N PRO A 100 6.90 1.25 9.01
CA PRO A 100 8.32 0.92 8.86
C PRO A 100 8.68 -0.45 9.42
N GLY A 101 8.08 -0.88 10.53
CA GLY A 101 8.30 -2.21 11.11
C GLY A 101 7.95 -3.35 10.15
N THR A 102 6.81 -3.27 9.46
CA THR A 102 6.42 -4.27 8.46
C THR A 102 7.39 -4.32 7.27
N ARG A 103 7.86 -3.14 6.82
CA ARG A 103 8.90 -3.06 5.78
C ARG A 103 10.22 -3.65 6.26
N PHE A 104 10.65 -3.31 7.48
CA PHE A 104 11.83 -3.88 8.13
C PHE A 104 11.79 -5.40 8.09
N SER A 105 10.69 -6.02 8.55
CA SER A 105 10.55 -7.47 8.51
C SER A 105 10.60 -8.03 7.08
N ALA A 106 10.00 -7.36 6.10
CA ALA A 106 10.05 -7.81 4.70
C ALA A 106 11.46 -7.73 4.09
N PHE A 107 12.25 -6.71 4.46
CA PHE A 107 13.67 -6.63 4.08
C PHE A 107 14.51 -7.72 4.77
N ASP A 108 14.27 -7.97 6.05
CA ASP A 108 14.91 -9.07 6.78
C ASP A 108 14.59 -10.43 6.15
N ASP A 109 13.32 -10.68 5.81
CA ASP A 109 12.89 -11.89 5.11
C ASP A 109 13.59 -12.02 3.76
N LEU A 110 13.71 -10.94 2.98
CA LEU A 110 14.42 -10.93 1.70
C LEU A 110 15.89 -11.35 1.88
N PHE A 111 16.60 -10.77 2.85
CA PHE A 111 18.01 -11.06 3.07
C PHE A 111 18.26 -12.40 3.78
N ALA A 112 17.24 -12.97 4.43
CA ALA A 112 17.29 -14.31 4.99
C ALA A 112 17.06 -15.42 3.94
N ILE A 113 16.64 -15.09 2.72
CA ILE A 113 16.44 -16.09 1.65
C ILE A 113 17.77 -16.80 1.36
N THR A 114 17.75 -18.11 1.55
CA THR A 114 18.87 -19.01 1.24
C THR A 114 18.35 -20.19 0.44
N LYS A 115 19.16 -20.68 -0.51
CA LYS A 115 18.78 -21.81 -1.36
C LYS A 115 18.58 -23.05 -0.49
N LYS A 116 17.43 -23.71 -0.62
CA LYS A 116 17.19 -25.01 0.03
C LYS A 116 17.90 -26.15 -0.72
N PRO A 117 18.21 -27.29 -0.05
CA PRO A 117 18.91 -28.41 -0.69
C PRO A 117 18.24 -28.87 -1.99
N ASP A 118 16.92 -29.09 -1.97
CA ASP A 118 16.15 -29.65 -3.09
C ASP A 118 15.50 -28.61 -4.01
N GLU A 119 15.85 -27.33 -3.85
CA GLU A 119 15.26 -26.24 -4.63
C GLU A 119 16.05 -25.97 -5.91
N SER A 120 15.36 -25.70 -7.02
CA SER A 120 16.01 -25.28 -8.27
C SER A 120 16.43 -23.80 -8.20
N LEU A 121 17.42 -23.40 -9.02
CA LEU A 121 17.81 -21.99 -9.11
C LEU A 121 16.67 -21.09 -9.64
N VAL A 122 15.76 -21.66 -10.43
CA VAL A 122 14.59 -20.94 -10.97
C VAL A 122 13.59 -20.65 -9.85
N ASP A 123 13.34 -21.63 -8.98
CA ASP A 123 12.44 -21.46 -7.84
C ASP A 123 12.99 -20.43 -6.85
N LEU A 124 14.30 -20.49 -6.57
CA LEU A 124 14.99 -19.50 -5.74
C LEU A 124 14.83 -18.07 -6.30
N ALA A 125 15.08 -17.90 -7.60
CA ALA A 125 14.88 -16.60 -8.27
C ALA A 125 13.42 -16.13 -8.19
N GLY A 126 12.47 -17.06 -8.26
CA GLY A 126 11.05 -16.81 -8.04
C GLY A 126 10.74 -16.31 -6.63
N HIS A 127 11.34 -16.90 -5.59
CA HIS A 127 11.19 -16.46 -4.20
C HIS A 127 11.76 -15.06 -3.96
N VAL A 128 12.96 -14.77 -4.46
CA VAL A 128 13.57 -13.43 -4.39
C VAL A 128 12.68 -12.41 -5.09
N SER A 129 12.18 -12.73 -6.28
CA SER A 129 11.29 -11.83 -7.04
C SER A 129 9.97 -11.57 -6.29
N LYS A 130 9.39 -12.58 -5.66
CA LYS A 130 8.18 -12.45 -4.82
C LYS A 130 8.44 -11.58 -3.59
N ALA A 131 9.57 -11.76 -2.90
CA ALA A 131 9.93 -10.94 -1.75
C ALA A 131 10.11 -9.46 -2.12
N VAL A 132 10.78 -9.17 -3.23
CA VAL A 132 10.91 -7.80 -3.74
C VAL A 132 9.55 -7.20 -4.11
N GLN A 133 8.63 -7.99 -4.69
CA GLN A 133 7.26 -7.52 -4.97
C GLN A 133 6.49 -7.21 -3.68
N ALA A 134 6.65 -8.01 -2.63
CA ALA A 134 6.04 -7.76 -1.33
C ALA A 134 6.55 -6.44 -0.70
N ILE A 135 7.87 -6.21 -0.73
CA ILE A 135 8.47 -4.94 -0.29
C ILE A 135 7.87 -3.76 -1.06
N LYS A 136 7.81 -3.86 -2.40
CA LYS A 136 7.21 -2.80 -3.25
C LYS A 136 5.75 -2.52 -2.91
N ALA A 137 4.97 -3.54 -2.53
CA ALA A 137 3.58 -3.36 -2.11
C ALA A 137 3.48 -2.60 -0.78
N LEU A 138 4.43 -2.83 0.13
CA LEU A 138 4.55 -2.13 1.42
C LEU A 138 5.09 -0.71 1.29
N CYS A 139 5.80 -0.39 0.20
CA CYS A 139 6.17 0.97 -0.16
C CYS A 139 4.90 1.76 -0.56
N GLY A 140 4.70 2.91 0.08
CA GLY A 140 3.63 3.83 -0.28
C GLY A 140 3.81 4.39 -1.70
N TYR A 141 2.75 4.95 -2.27
CA TYR A 141 2.86 5.63 -3.58
C TYR A 141 3.84 6.81 -3.58
N LYS A 142 3.99 7.50 -2.45
CA LYS A 142 4.95 8.60 -2.27
C LYS A 142 6.34 8.15 -1.85
N TYR A 143 6.57 6.84 -1.73
CA TYR A 143 7.84 6.30 -1.26
C TYR A 143 8.91 6.53 -2.32
N SER A 144 9.89 7.34 -1.95
CA SER A 144 11.00 7.75 -2.80
C SER A 144 12.24 6.89 -2.56
N LEU A 145 13.25 7.04 -3.42
CA LEU A 145 14.57 6.45 -3.17
C LEU A 145 15.22 7.05 -1.92
N GLU A 146 14.96 8.31 -1.60
CA GLU A 146 15.47 8.95 -0.38
C GLU A 146 14.85 8.32 0.88
N ASP A 147 13.57 7.95 0.82
CA ASP A 147 12.92 7.21 1.91
C ASP A 147 13.54 5.83 2.09
N LEU A 148 13.89 5.16 0.98
CA LEU A 148 14.61 3.88 1.00
C LEU A 148 15.98 4.03 1.67
N ASP A 149 16.77 5.02 1.27
CA ASP A 149 18.12 5.23 1.83
C ASP A 149 18.05 5.48 3.35
N LYS A 150 17.10 6.30 3.81
CA LYS A 150 16.88 6.57 5.24
C LYS A 150 16.43 5.33 6.01
N GLU A 151 15.57 4.51 5.43
CA GLU A 151 15.11 3.27 6.05
C GLU A 151 16.24 2.24 6.10
N LEU A 152 17.03 2.10 5.03
CA LEU A 152 18.21 1.21 5.01
C LEU A 152 19.25 1.62 6.05
N GLU A 153 19.48 2.92 6.24
CA GLU A 153 20.36 3.41 7.30
C GLU A 153 19.84 3.02 8.70
N SER A 154 18.55 3.26 8.95
CA SER A 154 17.87 2.88 10.19
C SER A 154 17.91 1.36 10.42
N MET A 155 17.72 0.57 9.36
CA MET A 155 17.78 -0.89 9.40
C MET A 155 19.17 -1.39 9.77
N ALA A 156 20.20 -0.86 9.10
CA ALA A 156 21.59 -1.21 9.38
C ALA A 156 21.96 -0.88 10.84
N LEU A 157 21.51 0.28 11.33
CA LEU A 157 21.73 0.69 12.72
C LEU A 157 21.06 -0.27 13.71
N ILE A 158 19.78 -0.60 13.51
CA ILE A 158 19.05 -1.55 14.36
C ILE A 158 19.71 -2.94 14.33
N ARG A 159 20.12 -3.43 13.15
CA ARG A 159 20.78 -4.73 13.00
C ARG A 159 22.19 -4.78 13.59
N SER A 160 22.82 -3.62 13.81
CA SER A 160 24.14 -3.52 14.44
C SER A 160 24.10 -3.65 15.97
N LEU A 161 22.91 -3.56 16.57
CA LEU A 161 22.75 -3.67 18.02
C LEU A 161 22.91 -5.11 18.51
N PRO A 162 23.58 -5.34 19.66
CA PRO A 162 23.64 -6.66 20.26
C PRO A 162 22.29 -7.07 20.87
N SER A 163 22.12 -8.37 21.14
CA SER A 163 20.86 -8.95 21.62
C SER A 163 20.33 -8.37 22.93
N GLU A 164 21.18 -7.73 23.72
CA GLU A 164 20.81 -7.01 24.96
C GLU A 164 19.80 -5.88 24.69
N TYR A 165 19.76 -5.36 23.45
CA TYR A 165 18.84 -4.30 23.03
C TYR A 165 17.55 -4.82 22.38
N ASN A 166 17.28 -6.14 22.39
CA ASN A 166 16.10 -6.71 21.73
C ASN A 166 14.76 -6.08 22.15
N ASN A 167 14.62 -5.71 23.42
CA ASN A 167 13.41 -5.02 23.92
C ASN A 167 13.27 -3.61 23.33
N PHE A 168 14.39 -2.91 23.18
CA PHE A 168 14.45 -1.59 22.55
C PHE A 168 14.14 -1.70 21.06
N VAL A 169 14.76 -2.64 20.35
CA VAL A 169 14.47 -2.94 18.93
C VAL A 169 12.99 -3.26 18.73
N SER A 170 12.42 -4.11 19.57
CA SER A 170 10.98 -4.46 19.49
C SER A 170 10.09 -3.22 19.65
N SER A 171 10.47 -2.30 20.55
CA SER A 171 9.73 -1.05 20.76
C SER A 171 9.82 -0.11 19.55
N LEU A 172 10.98 -0.05 18.90
CA LEU A 172 11.19 0.75 17.68
C LEU A 172 10.35 0.25 16.51
N LEU A 173 10.22 -1.07 16.33
CA LEU A 173 9.44 -1.66 15.23
C LEU A 173 7.93 -1.44 15.37
N LEU A 174 7.44 -1.07 16.56
CA LEU A 174 6.05 -0.73 16.81
C LEU A 174 5.70 0.73 16.46
N LEU A 175 6.71 1.58 16.21
CA LEU A 175 6.51 2.99 15.89
C LEU A 175 5.89 3.16 14.50
N ASP A 176 5.04 4.18 14.38
CA ASP A 176 4.42 4.54 13.09
C ASP A 176 5.42 5.17 12.12
N THR A 177 6.51 5.76 12.63
CA THR A 177 7.64 6.25 11.83
C THR A 177 8.97 5.81 12.43
N LEU A 178 9.92 5.45 11.56
CA LEU A 178 11.27 5.01 11.92
C LEU A 178 12.25 5.98 11.28
N GLU A 179 12.33 7.18 11.86
CA GLU A 179 13.20 8.25 11.38
C GLU A 179 14.60 8.09 11.97
N ILE A 180 15.62 8.14 11.11
CA ILE A 180 17.02 8.02 11.54
C ILE A 180 17.43 9.11 12.55
N SER A 181 16.87 10.31 12.45
CA SER A 181 17.11 11.39 13.41
C SER A 181 16.66 10.99 14.83
N LYS A 182 15.45 10.44 14.95
CA LYS A 182 14.91 9.95 16.23
C LYS A 182 15.67 8.74 16.76
N LEU A 183 16.12 7.84 15.89
CA LEU A 183 16.96 6.72 16.29
C LEU A 183 18.29 7.21 16.85
N ARG A 184 18.94 8.17 16.18
CA ARG A 184 20.22 8.76 16.64
C ARG A 184 20.08 9.52 17.97
N GLU A 185 18.92 10.11 18.25
CA GLU A 185 18.63 10.74 19.56
C GLU A 185 18.39 9.72 20.68
N ALA A 186 17.91 8.52 20.33
CA ALA A 186 17.62 7.45 21.28
C ALA A 186 18.82 6.51 21.55
N PHE A 187 19.86 6.59 20.73
CA PHE A 187 21.15 5.91 20.91
C PHE A 187 22.08 6.74 21.81
#